data_AF-A0A9R1PD36-F1
#
_entry.id   AF-A0A9R1PD36-F1
#
_cell.length_a   1.000
_cell.length_b   1.000
_cell.length_c   1.000
_cell.angle_alpha   90.00
_cell.angle_beta   90.00
_cell.angle_gamma   90.00
#
_symmetry.space_group_name_H-M   'P 1'
#
loop_
_entity.id
_entity.type
_entity.pdbx_description
1 polymer ?
#
loop_
_entity_poly.entity_id
_entity_poly.type
_entity_poly.pdbx_seq_one_letter_code
_entity_poly.pdbx_strand_id
1 'polypeptide(L)'
;MVALDTGSDLFWLPCQCDGCTPPPSSAASAPASFYIPSLSSTSQSVPCNSDFCGLRKECSTTSSCPYKMVYVSADTSSSGFLVEDVLYLSTEDTHPQFLKAQIMFGCGEVQTGSFLDAAAPNGLFGLGVDMISVPSILAQKGLTSNSFSMCFGRDGIGRISFGDQGSSDQEETPLDINQKQ
;
A
#
# COMPACT_ATOMS: atom_id res chain seq x y z
N MET A 1 4.81 9.41 -6.21
CA MET A 1 4.09 9.47 -4.91
C MET A 1 2.77 8.75 -5.05
N VAL A 2 2.47 7.79 -4.18
CA VAL A 2 1.20 7.03 -4.14
C VAL A 2 0.08 7.85 -3.48
N ALA A 3 -1.18 7.51 -3.74
CA ALA A 3 -2.32 8.04 -3.00
C ALA A 3 -2.39 7.39 -1.60
N LEU A 4 -2.68 8.14 -0.54
CA LEU A 4 -2.91 7.60 0.81
C LEU A 4 -4.40 7.33 0.99
N ASP A 5 -4.78 6.12 1.41
CA ASP A 5 -6.18 5.72 1.54
C ASP A 5 -6.44 5.01 2.86
N THR A 6 -7.12 5.69 3.78
CA THR A 6 -7.58 5.11 5.05
C THR A 6 -8.86 4.30 4.92
N GLY A 7 -9.48 4.27 3.73
CA GLY A 7 -10.70 3.54 3.42
C GLY A 7 -10.47 2.14 2.86
N SER A 8 -9.22 1.74 2.62
CA SER A 8 -8.86 0.38 2.19
C SER A 8 -7.58 -0.12 2.83
N ASP A 9 -7.44 -1.45 2.93
CA ASP A 9 -6.34 -2.08 3.66
C ASP A 9 -5.10 -2.30 2.81
N LEU A 10 -5.26 -2.68 1.54
CA LEU A 10 -4.17 -3.14 0.69
C LEU A 10 -3.38 -1.98 0.06
N PHE A 11 -2.07 -1.93 0.31
CA PHE A 11 -1.14 -1.19 -0.54
C PHE A 11 -0.98 -1.90 -1.89
N TRP A 12 -1.03 -1.17 -3.00
CA TRP A 12 -0.72 -1.70 -4.33
C TRP A 12 -0.01 -0.68 -5.22
N LEU A 13 0.78 -1.20 -6.16
CA LEU A 13 1.48 -0.45 -7.18
C LEU A 13 1.08 -0.98 -8.57
N PRO A 14 0.97 -0.13 -9.61
CA PRO A 14 0.84 -0.61 -10.97
C PRO A 14 2.09 -1.41 -11.37
N CYS A 15 1.87 -2.55 -12.01
CA CYS A 15 2.91 -3.49 -12.44
C CYS A 15 2.63 -3.99 -13.85
N GLN A 16 3.55 -3.76 -14.79
CA GLN A 16 3.45 -4.27 -16.17
C GLN A 16 2.01 -4.12 -16.73
N CYS A 17 1.42 -2.95 -16.46
CA CYS A 17 0.00 -2.73 -16.55
C CYS A 17 -0.34 -2.15 -17.93
N ASP A 18 -0.86 -3.00 -18.82
CA ASP A 18 -1.20 -2.61 -20.18
C ASP A 18 -2.48 -1.76 -20.18
N GLY A 19 -2.36 -0.49 -20.58
CA GLY A 19 -3.49 0.45 -20.65
C GLY A 19 -3.74 1.26 -19.38
N CYS A 20 -2.87 1.15 -18.38
CA CYS A 20 -2.96 1.90 -17.14
C CYS A 20 -2.29 3.26 -17.28
N THR A 21 -2.76 4.26 -16.53
CA THR A 21 -2.24 5.62 -16.63
C THR A 21 -0.81 5.67 -16.12
N PRO A 22 0.15 6.07 -16.97
CA PRO A 22 1.54 6.07 -16.57
C PRO A 22 1.79 7.08 -15.44
N PRO A 23 2.79 6.81 -14.58
CA PRO A 23 3.19 7.74 -13.53
C PRO A 23 3.54 9.09 -14.19
N PRO A 24 3.18 10.25 -13.62
CA PRO A 24 3.59 11.53 -14.19
C PRO A 24 5.12 11.62 -14.21
N SER A 25 5.69 11.91 -15.38
CA SER A 25 7.13 12.09 -15.53
C SER A 25 7.56 13.37 -14.83
N SER A 26 8.34 13.26 -13.75
CA SER A 26 8.97 14.42 -13.12
C SER A 26 10.38 14.62 -13.67
N ALA A 27 10.78 15.87 -13.94
CA ALA A 27 12.13 16.20 -14.43
C ALA A 27 13.25 15.95 -13.39
N ALA A 28 12.88 15.63 -12.14
CA ALA A 28 13.79 15.45 -11.01
C ALA A 28 13.96 13.98 -10.57
N SER A 29 13.27 13.03 -11.21
CA SER A 29 13.35 11.60 -10.89
C SER A 29 13.56 10.77 -12.16
N ALA A 30 14.13 9.58 -12.00
CA ALA A 30 14.19 8.56 -13.05
C ALA A 30 12.83 8.42 -13.78
N PRO A 31 12.82 8.03 -15.07
CA PRO A 31 11.59 7.89 -15.84
C PRO A 31 10.58 7.08 -15.02
N ALA A 32 9.41 7.68 -14.88
CA ALA A 32 8.20 7.17 -14.25
C ALA A 32 7.90 5.72 -14.69
N SER A 33 8.50 4.74 -14.02
CA SER A 33 8.35 3.32 -14.35
C SER A 33 7.48 2.64 -13.32
N PHE A 34 6.55 1.82 -13.79
CA PHE A 34 5.83 0.87 -12.97
C PHE A 34 6.78 -0.02 -12.17
N TYR A 35 6.28 -0.58 -11.06
CA TYR A 35 7.05 -1.55 -10.31
C TYR A 35 7.21 -2.83 -11.14
N ILE A 36 8.44 -3.34 -11.23
CA ILE A 36 8.77 -4.56 -11.97
C ILE A 36 9.39 -5.55 -10.99
N PRO A 37 8.62 -6.56 -10.51
CA PRO A 37 9.10 -7.53 -9.52
C PRO A 37 10.44 -8.17 -9.86
N SER A 38 10.65 -8.52 -11.14
CA SER A 38 11.87 -9.17 -11.60
C SER A 38 13.14 -8.31 -11.54
N LEU A 39 13.01 -6.99 -11.35
CA LEU A 39 14.15 -6.08 -11.17
C LEU A 39 14.54 -5.92 -9.69
N SER A 40 13.72 -6.39 -8.76
CA SER A 40 14.02 -6.39 -7.33
C SER A 40 14.57 -7.75 -6.91
N SER A 41 15.77 -7.75 -6.31
CA SER A 41 16.39 -8.97 -5.79
C SER A 41 15.72 -9.49 -4.50
N THR A 42 14.84 -8.69 -3.88
CA THR A 42 14.11 -9.05 -2.66
C THR A 42 12.63 -9.35 -2.90
N SER A 43 12.14 -9.12 -4.12
CA SER A 43 10.75 -9.41 -4.49
C SER A 43 10.49 -10.90 -4.54
N GLN A 44 9.39 -11.32 -3.92
CA GLN A 44 8.90 -12.69 -3.93
C GLN A 44 7.41 -12.71 -4.29
N SER A 45 7.00 -13.72 -5.05
CA SER A 45 5.57 -13.96 -5.28
C SER A 45 4.95 -14.57 -4.03
N VAL A 46 3.77 -14.08 -3.64
CA VAL A 46 3.02 -14.65 -2.52
C VAL A 46 2.27 -15.88 -2.99
N PRO A 47 2.49 -17.07 -2.41
CA PRO A 47 1.84 -18.28 -2.88
C PRO A 47 0.37 -18.35 -2.46
N CYS A 48 -0.44 -19.08 -3.22
CA CYS A 48 -1.87 -19.26 -2.95
C CYS A 48 -2.22 -19.90 -1.61
N ASN A 49 -1.31 -20.66 -1.00
CA ASN A 49 -1.48 -21.24 0.34
C ASN A 49 -1.10 -20.27 1.47
N SER A 50 -0.66 -19.04 1.15
CA SER A 50 -0.38 -17.98 2.13
C SER A 50 -1.64 -17.59 2.90
N ASP A 51 -1.51 -17.32 4.19
CA ASP A 51 -2.59 -16.85 5.08
C ASP A 51 -3.17 -15.50 4.68
N PHE A 52 -2.39 -14.68 4.00
CA PHE A 52 -2.83 -13.40 3.45
C PHE A 52 -3.55 -13.52 2.10
N CYS A 53 -3.64 -14.73 1.53
CA CYS A 53 -4.31 -14.93 0.27
C CYS A 53 -5.83 -15.01 0.48
N GLY A 54 -6.56 -13.89 0.36
CA GLY A 54 -8.01 -13.86 0.50
C GLY A 54 -8.76 -14.59 -0.61
N LEU A 55 -8.21 -14.61 -1.83
CA LEU A 55 -8.84 -15.20 -3.03
C LEU A 55 -8.26 -16.58 -3.39
N ARG A 56 -7.94 -17.43 -2.40
CA ARG A 56 -7.35 -18.77 -2.65
C ARG A 56 -8.11 -19.62 -3.66
N LYS A 57 -9.44 -19.47 -3.74
CA LYS A 57 -10.31 -20.22 -4.67
C LYS A 57 -10.18 -19.76 -6.13
N GLU A 58 -9.73 -18.54 -6.35
CA GLU A 58 -9.52 -17.94 -7.68
C GLU A 58 -8.08 -18.14 -8.18
N CYS A 59 -7.22 -18.72 -7.35
CA CYS A 59 -5.93 -19.22 -7.79
C CYS A 59 -6.14 -20.24 -8.92
N SER A 60 -5.75 -19.84 -10.14
CA SER A 60 -5.58 -20.74 -11.26
C SER A 60 -4.32 -21.59 -11.06
N THR A 61 -3.85 -22.27 -12.10
CA THR A 61 -2.56 -23.00 -12.09
C THR A 61 -1.32 -22.12 -11.81
N THR A 62 -1.50 -20.80 -11.70
CA THR A 62 -0.48 -19.83 -11.28
C THR A 62 -0.22 -19.99 -9.78
N SER A 63 1.04 -20.18 -9.40
CA SER A 63 1.44 -20.31 -7.99
C SER A 63 1.21 -19.04 -7.16
N SER A 64 1.03 -17.87 -7.80
CA SER A 64 0.85 -16.56 -7.16
C SER A 64 -0.59 -16.30 -6.73
N CYS A 65 -0.78 -15.72 -5.55
CA CYS A 65 -2.08 -15.34 -5.01
C CYS A 65 -2.68 -14.13 -5.75
N PRO A 66 -3.88 -14.23 -6.34
CA PRO A 66 -4.55 -13.09 -6.94
C PRO A 66 -5.14 -12.15 -5.87
N TYR A 67 -5.26 -10.87 -6.22
CA TYR A 67 -6.01 -9.89 -5.44
C TYR A 67 -6.94 -9.08 -6.33
N LYS A 68 -8.01 -8.56 -5.74
CA LYS A 68 -8.92 -7.60 -6.36
C LYS A 68 -9.49 -6.66 -5.31
N MET A 69 -9.32 -5.36 -5.53
CA MET A 69 -9.90 -4.30 -4.72
C MET A 69 -10.92 -3.53 -5.56
N VAL A 70 -12.14 -3.38 -5.04
CA VAL A 70 -13.21 -2.57 -5.63
C VAL A 70 -13.48 -1.40 -4.71
N TYR A 71 -13.48 -0.19 -5.28
CA TYR A 71 -13.65 1.05 -4.55
C TYR A 71 -15.07 1.58 -4.71
N VAL A 72 -15.49 2.46 -3.79
CA VAL A 72 -16.84 3.04 -3.77
C VAL A 72 -17.11 3.92 -5.00
N SER A 73 -16.07 4.48 -5.60
CA SER A 73 -16.19 5.29 -6.82
C SER A 73 -16.58 4.43 -8.02
N ALA A 74 -17.35 5.02 -8.94
CA ALA A 74 -17.93 4.34 -10.09
C ALA A 74 -16.89 3.52 -10.86
N ASP A 75 -17.17 2.21 -10.97
CA ASP A 75 -16.37 1.21 -11.70
C ASP A 75 -14.87 1.28 -11.44
N THR A 76 -14.47 1.69 -10.23
CA THR A 76 -13.06 1.86 -9.86
C THR A 76 -12.54 0.61 -9.15
N SER A 77 -11.51 -0.01 -9.72
CA SER A 77 -10.91 -1.22 -9.16
C SER A 77 -9.44 -1.35 -9.52
N SER A 78 -8.71 -2.15 -8.73
CA SER A 78 -7.36 -2.60 -9.03
C SER A 78 -7.26 -4.11 -8.79
N SER A 79 -6.64 -4.84 -9.70
CA SER A 79 -6.45 -6.29 -9.59
C SER A 79 -5.13 -6.75 -10.20
N GLY A 80 -4.64 -7.90 -9.72
CA GLY A 80 -3.42 -8.54 -10.16
C GLY A 80 -3.02 -9.63 -9.17
N PHE A 81 -1.76 -9.67 -8.77
CA PHE A 81 -1.25 -10.66 -7.81
C PHE A 81 -0.49 -10.03 -6.63
N LEU A 82 -0.48 -10.73 -5.49
CA LEU A 82 0.25 -10.31 -4.31
C LEU A 82 1.73 -10.61 -4.46
N VAL A 83 2.55 -9.65 -4.04
CA VAL A 83 4.00 -9.75 -3.95
C VAL A 83 4.43 -9.37 -2.54
N GLU A 84 5.57 -9.92 -2.12
CA GLU A 84 6.27 -9.49 -0.92
C GLU A 84 7.59 -8.84 -1.34
N ASP A 85 7.85 -7.61 -0.91
CA ASP A 85 9.13 -6.92 -1.14
C ASP A 85 9.46 -5.96 0.02
N VAL A 86 10.65 -5.35 -0.01
CA VAL A 86 11.14 -4.42 1.01
C VAL A 86 10.64 -3.00 0.76
N LEU A 87 9.84 -2.49 1.69
CA LEU A 87 9.60 -1.07 1.87
C LEU A 87 10.72 -0.45 2.73
N TYR A 88 11.32 0.61 2.22
CA TYR A 88 12.33 1.38 2.93
C TYR A 88 11.67 2.53 3.67
N LEU A 89 11.87 2.59 4.98
CA LEU A 89 11.36 3.62 5.87
C LEU A 89 12.53 4.33 6.56
N SER A 90 12.29 5.51 7.12
CA SER A 90 13.26 6.23 7.92
C SER A 90 12.64 6.71 9.23
N THR A 91 13.39 6.70 10.32
CA THR A 91 12.93 7.35 11.56
C THR A 91 12.90 8.88 11.41
N GLU A 92 12.01 9.53 12.15
CA GLU A 92 11.88 10.99 12.20
C GLU A 92 12.82 11.63 13.24
N ASP A 93 13.99 11.03 13.47
CA ASP A 93 14.98 11.54 14.41
C ASP A 93 15.93 12.56 13.78
N THR A 94 16.66 13.30 14.62
CA THR A 94 17.76 14.19 14.18
C THR A 94 18.84 13.44 13.37
N HIS A 95 18.95 12.13 13.58
CA HIS A 95 19.80 11.22 12.81
C HIS A 95 18.94 10.06 12.28
N PRO A 96 18.33 10.22 11.10
CA PRO A 96 17.41 9.23 10.54
C PRO A 96 18.08 7.86 10.38
N GLN A 97 17.45 6.83 10.93
CA GLN A 97 17.86 5.44 10.69
C GLN A 97 17.00 4.85 9.58
N PHE A 98 17.63 4.16 8.62
CA PHE A 98 16.91 3.47 7.56
C PHE A 98 16.43 2.10 8.04
N LEU A 99 15.13 1.87 7.97
CA LEU A 99 14.50 0.59 8.26
C LEU A 99 14.09 -0.10 6.96
N LYS A 100 14.26 -1.42 6.95
CA LYS A 100 13.77 -2.30 5.88
C LYS A 100 12.60 -3.09 6.44
N ALA A 101 11.41 -2.84 5.89
CA ALA A 101 10.21 -3.58 6.23
C ALA A 101 9.83 -4.45 5.05
N GLN A 102 9.96 -5.76 5.18
CA GLN A 102 9.37 -6.68 4.21
C GLN A 102 7.85 -6.58 4.34
N ILE A 103 7.14 -6.19 3.29
CA ILE A 103 5.68 -5.99 3.31
C ILE A 103 5.03 -6.75 2.15
N MET A 104 3.76 -7.08 2.34
CA MET A 104 2.93 -7.64 1.29
C MET A 104 2.12 -6.52 0.63
N PHE A 105 2.08 -6.51 -0.70
CA PHE A 105 1.32 -5.52 -1.47
C PHE A 105 0.85 -6.09 -2.81
N GLY A 106 -0.12 -5.43 -3.42
CA GLY A 106 -0.65 -5.79 -4.72
C GLY A 106 0.23 -5.29 -5.88
N CYS A 107 0.56 -6.18 -6.80
CA CYS A 107 1.12 -5.85 -8.10
C CYS A 107 -0.05 -5.73 -9.10
N GLY A 108 -0.51 -4.50 -9.36
CA GLY A 108 -1.72 -4.23 -10.14
C GLY A 108 -1.49 -4.30 -11.64
N GLU A 109 -2.04 -5.32 -12.28
CA GLU A 109 -1.98 -5.56 -13.73
C GLU A 109 -3.16 -4.94 -14.47
N VAL A 110 -4.28 -4.72 -13.79
CA VAL A 110 -5.49 -4.12 -14.35
C VAL A 110 -6.03 -3.07 -13.39
N GLN A 111 -6.27 -1.85 -13.90
CA GLN A 111 -7.02 -0.81 -13.19
C GLN A 111 -8.24 -0.36 -14.01
N THR A 112 -9.28 0.10 -13.31
CA THR A 112 -10.52 0.59 -13.93
C THR A 112 -10.99 1.90 -13.29
N GLY A 113 -11.94 2.57 -13.93
CA GLY A 113 -12.57 3.78 -13.40
C GLY A 113 -11.59 4.92 -13.21
N SER A 114 -11.74 5.67 -12.11
CA SER A 114 -10.99 6.91 -11.84
C SER A 114 -9.46 6.76 -11.78
N PHE A 115 -8.94 5.54 -11.62
CA PHE A 115 -7.51 5.26 -11.68
C PHE A 115 -6.94 5.43 -13.10
N LEU A 116 -7.76 5.30 -14.14
CA LEU A 116 -7.38 5.56 -15.53
C LEU A 116 -7.34 7.06 -15.86
N ASP A 117 -7.90 7.93 -15.01
CA ASP A 117 -7.90 9.37 -15.25
C ASP A 117 -6.75 10.07 -14.53
N ALA A 118 -6.68 9.94 -13.20
CA ALA A 118 -5.64 10.59 -12.39
C ALA A 118 -5.59 10.20 -10.90
N ALA A 119 -6.51 9.37 -10.38
CA ALA A 119 -6.70 9.27 -8.93
C ALA A 119 -5.49 8.66 -8.19
N ALA A 120 -4.81 7.67 -8.78
CA ALA A 120 -3.69 6.98 -8.16
C ALA A 120 -2.67 6.44 -9.19
N PRO A 121 -2.09 7.29 -10.06
CA PRO A 121 -1.25 6.86 -11.19
C PRO A 121 0.04 6.15 -10.76
N ASN A 122 0.44 6.31 -9.50
CA ASN A 122 1.62 5.66 -8.93
C ASN A 122 1.27 4.51 -7.98
N GLY A 123 -0.02 4.16 -7.86
CA GLY A 123 -0.54 3.25 -6.85
C GLY A 123 -1.17 3.95 -5.65
N LEU A 124 -1.71 3.13 -4.75
CA LEU A 124 -2.49 3.55 -3.60
C LEU A 124 -2.04 2.77 -2.37
N PHE A 125 -1.74 3.49 -1.30
CA PHE A 125 -1.25 3.00 -0.02
C PHE A 125 -2.41 2.84 0.94
N GLY A 126 -2.89 1.61 1.07
CA GLY A 126 -3.93 1.24 2.03
C GLY A 126 -3.44 1.39 3.47
N LEU A 127 -4.24 2.08 4.28
CA LEU A 127 -3.99 2.40 5.69
C LEU A 127 -5.13 1.88 6.58
N GLY A 128 -5.95 0.96 6.06
CA GLY A 128 -7.01 0.31 6.81
C GLY A 128 -6.49 -0.58 7.95
N VAL A 129 -7.42 -1.20 8.66
CA VAL A 129 -7.18 -1.90 9.94
C VAL A 129 -6.96 -3.41 9.77
N ASP A 130 -7.10 -3.97 8.56
CA ASP A 130 -6.85 -5.38 8.31
C ASP A 130 -5.33 -5.71 8.42
N MET A 131 -5.02 -6.98 8.67
CA MET A 131 -3.66 -7.48 8.89
C MET A 131 -2.74 -7.34 7.67
N ILE A 132 -3.30 -7.22 6.46
CA ILE A 132 -2.54 -7.01 5.23
C ILE A 132 -2.08 -5.56 5.04
N SER A 133 -2.63 -4.61 5.82
CA SER A 133 -2.25 -3.20 5.71
C SER A 133 -0.83 -2.97 6.22
N VAL A 134 -0.15 -1.97 5.65
CA VAL A 134 1.23 -1.68 6.04
C VAL A 134 1.36 -1.33 7.54
N PRO A 135 0.52 -0.49 8.16
CA PRO A 135 0.55 -0.28 9.61
C PRO A 135 0.50 -1.58 10.42
N SER A 136 -0.42 -2.47 10.07
CA SER A 136 -0.59 -3.78 10.75
C SER A 136 0.64 -4.67 10.59
N ILE A 137 1.22 -4.74 9.39
CA ILE A 137 2.43 -5.53 9.12
C ILE A 137 3.63 -4.97 9.91
N LEU A 138 3.81 -3.65 9.93
CA LEU A 138 4.90 -3.01 10.69
C LEU A 138 4.77 -3.31 12.19
N ALA A 139 3.55 -3.26 12.72
CA ALA A 139 3.28 -3.57 14.11
C ALA A 139 3.49 -5.05 14.45
N GLN A 140 3.02 -5.97 13.59
CA GLN A 140 3.23 -7.40 13.76
C GLN A 140 4.71 -7.78 13.77
N LYS A 141 5.53 -7.06 12.98
CA LYS A 141 6.99 -7.24 12.97
C LYS A 141 7.71 -6.56 14.14
N GLY A 142 6.97 -5.92 15.05
CA GLY A 142 7.52 -5.23 16.21
C GLY A 142 8.34 -3.98 15.85
N LEU A 143 8.14 -3.42 14.65
CA LEU A 143 8.87 -2.23 14.20
C LEU A 143 8.28 -0.95 14.79
N THR A 144 6.98 -0.94 15.08
CA THR A 144 6.26 0.21 15.65
C THR A 144 4.95 -0.23 16.29
N SER A 145 4.21 0.66 16.94
CA SER A 145 2.85 0.35 17.45
C SER A 145 1.84 0.28 16.30
N ASN A 146 0.72 -0.43 16.47
CA ASN A 146 -0.33 -0.53 15.44
C ASN A 146 -1.17 0.75 15.38
N SER A 147 -0.55 1.83 14.92
CA SER A 147 -1.14 3.16 14.78
C SER A 147 -0.33 3.94 13.74
N PHE A 148 -0.89 5.02 13.25
CA PHE A 148 -0.18 5.97 12.42
C PHE A 148 -0.82 7.35 12.57
N SER A 149 -0.10 8.39 12.17
CA SER A 149 -0.61 9.75 12.09
C SER A 149 -0.36 10.33 10.70
N MET A 150 -1.25 11.23 10.27
CA MET A 150 -1.09 12.00 9.04
C MET A 150 -1.18 13.48 9.38
N CYS A 151 -0.18 14.25 8.94
CA CYS A 151 -0.15 15.69 9.10
C CYS A 151 -0.12 16.34 7.72
N PHE A 152 -1.17 17.10 7.37
CA PHE A 152 -1.29 17.78 6.08
C PHE A 152 -0.85 19.25 6.21
N GLY A 153 0.30 19.59 5.62
CA GLY A 153 0.78 20.97 5.59
C GLY A 153 -0.02 21.86 4.64
N ARG A 154 -0.14 23.14 5.01
CA ARG A 154 -0.85 24.15 4.20
C ARG A 154 -0.12 24.51 2.90
N ASP A 155 1.16 24.18 2.82
CA ASP A 155 2.02 24.31 1.65
C ASP A 155 1.85 23.14 0.65
N GLY A 156 0.96 22.20 0.95
CA GLY A 156 0.75 21.00 0.15
C GLY A 156 1.74 19.87 0.46
N ILE A 157 2.60 20.02 1.48
CA ILE A 157 3.54 18.99 1.92
C ILE A 157 3.04 18.40 3.23
N GLY A 158 2.81 17.09 3.24
CA GLY A 158 2.40 16.35 4.42
C GLY A 158 3.47 15.39 4.93
N ARG A 159 3.19 14.78 6.08
CA ARG A 159 3.94 13.65 6.65
C ARG A 159 2.98 12.55 7.07
N ILE A 160 3.43 11.32 6.92
CA ILE A 160 2.83 10.15 7.53
C ILE A 160 3.87 9.50 8.41
N SER A 161 3.52 9.22 9.65
CA SER A 161 4.41 8.61 10.65
C SER A 161 3.75 7.34 11.16
N PHE A 162 4.45 6.21 11.06
CA PHE A 162 3.95 4.92 11.55
C PHE A 162 4.36 4.72 13.00
N GLY A 163 3.38 4.37 13.84
CA GLY A 163 3.50 4.36 15.28
C GLY A 163 2.78 5.50 15.96
N ASP A 164 2.82 5.45 17.27
CA ASP A 164 2.21 6.44 18.13
C ASP A 164 3.20 7.61 18.32
N GLN A 165 2.80 8.76 17.78
CA GLN A 165 3.47 10.06 17.94
C GLN A 165 2.60 11.03 18.74
N GLY A 166 1.52 10.52 19.35
CA GLY A 166 0.61 11.31 20.17
C GLY A 166 1.27 11.74 21.48
N SER A 167 0.85 12.90 21.98
CA SER A 167 1.19 13.32 23.33
C SER A 167 0.23 12.67 24.34
N SER A 168 0.65 12.53 25.59
CA SER A 168 -0.16 11.92 26.64
C SER A 168 -1.46 12.68 26.97
N ASP A 169 -1.57 13.93 26.52
CA ASP A 169 -2.72 14.82 26.70
C ASP A 169 -3.57 14.95 25.44
N GLN A 170 -3.31 14.14 24.40
CA GLN A 170 -4.13 14.10 23.20
C GLN A 170 -5.58 13.69 23.53
N GLU A 171 -6.54 14.40 22.94
CA GLU A 171 -7.94 14.01 23.03
C GLU A 171 -8.22 12.77 22.17
N GLU A 172 -9.00 11.84 22.71
CA GLU A 172 -9.31 10.56 22.07
C GLU A 172 -10.81 10.33 21.94
N THR A 173 -11.20 9.57 20.93
CA THR A 173 -12.55 9.03 20.76
C THR A 173 -12.44 7.58 20.26
N PRO A 174 -13.36 6.68 20.65
CA PRO A 174 -13.36 5.32 20.13
C PRO A 174 -13.42 5.28 18.60
N LEU A 175 -12.63 4.38 18.00
CA LEU A 175 -12.69 4.08 16.58
C LEU A 175 -13.65 2.91 16.34
N ASP A 176 -14.83 3.20 15.79
CA ASP A 176 -15.80 2.18 15.42
C ASP A 176 -15.40 1.50 14.11
N ILE A 177 -14.85 0.29 14.22
CA ILE A 177 -14.56 -0.55 13.06
C ILE A 177 -15.85 -1.27 12.69
N ASN A 178 -16.61 -0.71 11.75
CA ASN A 178 -17.75 -1.40 11.14
C ASN A 178 -17.24 -2.58 10.28
N GLN A 179 -16.85 -3.68 10.91
CA GLN A 179 -16.54 -4.93 10.22
C GLN A 179 -17.85 -5.48 9.61
N LYS A 180 -18.14 -5.10 8.37
CA LYS A 180 -19.05 -5.91 7.55
C LYS A 180 -18.28 -7.16 7.12
N GLN A 181 -18.74 -8.29 7.65
CA GLN A 181 -18.36 -9.67 7.30
C GLN A 181 -18.31 -9.92 5.80
#